data_AF-E2CGI3-F1
#
_entry.id   AF-E2CGI3-F1
#
_cell.length_a   1.000
_cell.length_b   1.000
_cell.length_c   1.000
_cell.angle_alpha   90.00
_cell.angle_beta   90.00
_cell.angle_gamma   90.00
#
_symmetry.space_group_name_H-M   'P 1'
#
loop_
_entity.id
_entity.type
_entity.pdbx_description
1 polymer ?
#
loop_
_entity_poly.entity_id
_entity_poly.type
_entity_poly.pdbx_seq_one_letter_code
_entity_poly.pdbx_strand_id
1 'polypeptide(L)'
;MTRGIISQVKEAIRDRGISDVVLALFPDAVRSASGIHMGSVKGEKGQSLSVERTKGYWKDHATGDKGADLIALWKQHRQLSSKTEAAIELAERLSIEIAESKADVPRKPTPVPADAPLHNLKLGMPFPGNEEYRLTQIFEYRDETDALLSFVLRYEKLAALSDQKQLKKVVPYSFDHDANCWKMRAPKTAYSSLYGLQKLRRSPDRPVLLVEGEKTADAAAEQFPDHVAVTWPGGTGAIGKVDAAPLRGRDVVIWPDNDEPGRKVVPVWQMKLAEIGAASFKVVDPSDVKIEKWDLADAIPDGIDVCQMLARAEPIDLRELRTFNRLDMSELVKRLIYVGKLAILVDEC
;
A
#
# COMPACT_ATOMS: atom_id res chain seq x y z
N MET A 1 9.09 -14.55 -11.00
CA MET A 1 10.48 -14.81 -10.61
C MET A 1 11.16 -13.65 -9.85
N THR A 2 10.71 -12.39 -9.96
CA THR A 2 11.41 -11.20 -9.41
C THR A 2 11.01 -10.74 -8.00
N ARG A 3 9.97 -11.31 -7.37
CA ARG A 3 9.60 -10.91 -5.99
C ARG A 3 10.64 -11.43 -5.00
N GLY A 4 11.24 -10.50 -4.26
CA GLY A 4 12.19 -10.79 -3.18
C GLY A 4 13.65 -10.97 -3.60
N ILE A 5 13.99 -10.91 -4.89
CA ILE A 5 15.36 -11.14 -5.38
C ILE A 5 16.39 -10.19 -4.73
N ILE A 6 16.04 -8.91 -4.57
CA ILE A 6 16.91 -7.92 -3.91
C ILE A 6 17.24 -8.35 -2.46
N SER A 7 16.26 -8.92 -1.74
CA SER A 7 16.47 -9.39 -0.37
C SER A 7 17.36 -10.63 -0.33
N GLN A 8 17.07 -11.61 -1.17
CA GLN A 8 17.85 -12.86 -1.25
C GLN A 8 19.31 -12.58 -1.65
N VAL A 9 19.53 -11.71 -2.64
CA VAL A 9 20.89 -11.31 -3.05
C VAL A 9 21.62 -10.55 -1.93
N LYS A 10 20.93 -9.67 -1.20
CA LYS A 10 21.53 -8.98 -0.04
C LYS A 10 21.96 -9.93 1.05
N GLU A 11 21.13 -10.92 1.35
CA GLU A 11 21.40 -11.93 2.37
C GLU A 11 22.58 -12.81 1.94
N ALA A 12 22.55 -13.36 0.73
CA ALA A 12 23.64 -14.16 0.18
C ALA A 12 24.98 -13.40 0.11
N ILE A 13 24.97 -12.11 -0.26
CA ILE A 13 26.16 -11.26 -0.23
C ILE A 13 26.69 -11.09 1.21
N ARG A 14 25.80 -10.97 2.20
CA ARG A 14 26.19 -10.84 3.60
C ARG A 14 26.79 -12.16 4.12
N ASP A 15 26.17 -13.29 3.80
CA ASP A 15 26.61 -14.62 4.24
C ASP A 15 27.97 -14.99 3.66
N ARG A 16 28.23 -14.59 2.42
CA ARG A 16 29.54 -14.76 1.75
C ARG A 16 30.60 -13.78 2.24
N GLY A 17 30.24 -12.78 3.03
CA GLY A 17 31.12 -11.70 3.46
C GLY A 17 31.24 -10.61 2.38
N ILE A 18 30.78 -9.40 2.72
CA ILE A 18 30.85 -8.22 1.84
C ILE A 18 32.26 -7.98 1.32
N SER A 19 33.28 -8.22 2.16
CA SER A 19 34.66 -7.98 1.76
C SER A 19 35.18 -8.92 0.68
N ASP A 20 34.77 -10.17 0.72
CA ASP A 20 35.15 -11.16 -0.28
C ASP A 20 34.40 -10.92 -1.58
N VAL A 21 33.11 -10.56 -1.48
CA VAL A 21 32.29 -10.21 -2.64
C VAL A 21 32.83 -8.97 -3.37
N VAL A 22 33.20 -7.90 -2.66
CA VAL A 22 33.75 -6.69 -3.31
C VAL A 22 35.04 -7.00 -4.06
N LEU A 23 35.96 -7.75 -3.46
CA LEU A 23 37.23 -8.11 -4.10
C LEU A 23 37.03 -9.04 -5.31
N ALA A 24 36.03 -9.92 -5.25
CA ALA A 24 35.67 -10.76 -6.40
C ALA A 24 35.05 -9.94 -7.54
N LEU A 25 34.26 -8.91 -7.21
CA LEU A 25 33.60 -8.07 -8.21
C LEU A 25 34.53 -7.04 -8.84
N PHE A 26 35.47 -6.49 -8.05
CA PHE A 26 36.36 -5.39 -8.38
C PHE A 26 37.82 -5.77 -8.10
N PRO A 27 38.58 -6.26 -9.11
CA PRO A 27 39.92 -6.80 -8.90
C PRO A 27 40.95 -5.81 -8.33
N ASP A 28 40.79 -4.51 -8.61
CA ASP A 28 41.69 -3.47 -8.11
C ASP A 28 41.30 -2.92 -6.73
N ALA A 29 40.22 -3.45 -6.13
CA ALA A 29 39.82 -3.07 -4.78
C ALA A 29 40.82 -3.60 -3.74
N VAL A 30 41.11 -2.79 -2.71
CA VAL A 30 42.12 -3.12 -1.70
C VAL A 30 41.53 -3.06 -0.30
N ARG A 31 41.85 -4.05 0.55
CA ARG A 31 41.51 -4.03 1.97
C ARG A 31 42.39 -3.03 2.72
N SER A 32 41.78 -2.21 3.58
CA SER A 32 42.51 -1.37 4.54
C SER A 32 41.86 -1.43 5.92
N ALA A 33 42.48 -0.80 6.93
CA ALA A 33 41.93 -0.75 8.29
C ALA A 33 40.52 -0.14 8.36
N SER A 34 40.18 0.79 7.46
CA SER A 34 38.91 1.53 7.46
C SER A 34 37.82 0.94 6.55
N GLY A 35 38.12 -0.11 5.78
CA GLY A 35 37.15 -0.69 4.83
C GLY A 35 37.83 -1.30 3.61
N ILE A 36 37.12 -1.26 2.49
CA ILE A 36 37.64 -1.65 1.18
C ILE A 36 37.64 -0.42 0.30
N HIS A 37 38.71 -0.21 -0.45
CA HIS A 37 38.92 1.02 -1.22
C HIS A 37 39.18 0.71 -2.68
N MET A 38 38.67 1.56 -3.56
CA MET A 38 38.95 1.58 -5.00
C MET A 38 38.89 3.04 -5.51
N GLY A 39 39.25 3.27 -6.77
CA GLY A 39 39.37 4.61 -7.36
C GLY A 39 38.04 5.30 -7.61
N SER A 40 37.02 4.58 -8.07
CA SER A 40 35.65 5.09 -8.21
C SER A 40 34.65 3.94 -8.33
N VAL A 41 33.39 4.26 -8.63
CA VAL A 41 32.35 3.27 -9.00
C VAL A 41 32.71 2.44 -10.23
N LYS A 42 33.70 2.85 -11.05
CA LYS A 42 34.19 2.07 -12.19
C LYS A 42 35.20 0.98 -11.79
N GLY A 43 35.65 0.95 -10.53
CA GLY A 43 36.42 -0.16 -9.98
C GLY A 43 37.91 -0.13 -10.29
N GLU A 44 38.43 0.99 -10.78
CA GLU A 44 39.85 1.21 -11.03
C GLU A 44 40.67 1.32 -9.74
N LYS A 45 42.00 1.22 -9.85
CA LYS A 45 42.91 1.38 -8.73
C LYS A 45 42.84 2.79 -8.13
N GLY A 46 42.68 2.87 -6.81
CA GLY A 46 42.68 4.14 -6.09
C GLY A 46 42.10 4.01 -4.68
N GLN A 47 41.87 5.15 -4.01
CA GLN A 47 41.33 5.19 -2.65
C GLN A 47 40.13 6.14 -2.48
N SER A 48 39.59 6.68 -3.58
CA SER A 48 38.53 7.69 -3.51
C SER A 48 37.17 7.08 -3.19
N LEU A 49 36.89 5.83 -3.56
CA LEU A 49 35.68 5.11 -3.18
C LEU A 49 35.97 4.16 -2.02
N SER A 50 35.22 4.31 -0.94
CA SER A 50 35.26 3.44 0.23
C SER A 50 33.97 2.61 0.36
N VAL A 51 34.10 1.32 0.70
CA VAL A 51 33.00 0.39 1.02
C VAL A 51 33.17 -0.13 2.45
N GLU A 52 32.09 -0.04 3.23
CA GLU A 52 31.98 -0.52 4.61
C GLU A 52 31.69 -2.04 4.65
N ARG A 53 32.28 -2.73 5.63
CA ARG A 53 32.42 -4.20 5.62
C ARG A 53 31.17 -4.97 6.09
N THR A 54 30.25 -4.32 6.81
CA THR A 54 29.12 -4.99 7.49
C THR A 54 27.82 -4.85 6.71
N LYS A 55 27.52 -3.63 6.26
CA LYS A 55 26.30 -3.27 5.56
C LYS A 55 26.54 -3.02 4.06
N GLY A 56 27.79 -2.83 3.65
CA GLY A 56 28.12 -2.56 2.25
C GLY A 56 27.74 -1.15 1.82
N TYR A 57 27.61 -0.24 2.79
CA TYR A 57 27.49 1.19 2.50
C TYR A 57 28.75 1.64 1.78
N TRP A 58 28.60 2.44 0.74
CA TRP A 58 29.74 2.95 -0.01
C TRP A 58 29.59 4.43 -0.31
N LYS A 59 30.73 5.09 -0.46
CA LYS A 59 30.84 6.49 -0.81
C LYS A 59 32.07 6.72 -1.68
N ASP A 60 31.87 7.40 -2.79
CA ASP A 60 32.92 8.04 -3.58
C ASP A 60 33.19 9.44 -3.00
N HIS A 61 34.38 9.67 -2.46
CA HIS A 61 34.78 10.94 -1.86
C HIS A 61 35.22 11.98 -2.89
N ALA A 62 35.47 11.59 -4.15
CA ALA A 62 35.79 12.52 -5.22
C ALA A 62 34.52 13.12 -5.86
N THR A 63 33.50 12.29 -6.13
CA THR A 63 32.24 12.76 -6.73
C THR A 63 31.17 13.10 -5.71
N GLY A 64 31.25 12.55 -4.50
CA GLY A 64 30.22 12.67 -3.46
C GLY A 64 29.11 11.62 -3.57
N ASP A 65 29.15 10.76 -4.59
CA ASP A 65 28.18 9.68 -4.78
C ASP A 65 28.22 8.67 -3.63
N LYS A 66 27.07 8.08 -3.31
CA LYS A 66 26.94 7.13 -2.21
C LYS A 66 25.77 6.18 -2.43
N GLY A 67 25.86 5.01 -1.80
CA GLY A 67 24.79 4.01 -1.84
C GLY A 67 24.72 3.17 -0.57
N ALA A 68 23.52 2.65 -0.31
CA ALA A 68 23.21 1.93 0.92
C ALA A 68 23.64 0.46 0.93
N ASP A 69 23.98 -0.10 -0.22
CA ASP A 69 24.30 -1.52 -0.39
C ASP A 69 25.16 -1.77 -1.66
N LEU A 70 25.75 -2.97 -1.75
CA LEU A 70 26.52 -3.41 -2.93
C LEU A 70 25.68 -3.53 -4.19
N ILE A 71 24.37 -3.76 -4.08
CA ILE A 71 23.46 -3.75 -5.25
C ILE A 71 23.39 -2.34 -5.86
N ALA A 72 23.35 -1.29 -5.02
CA ALA A 72 23.42 0.09 -5.49
C ALA A 72 24.77 0.42 -6.12
N LEU A 73 25.88 -0.10 -5.58
CA LEU A 73 27.21 0.06 -6.17
C LEU A 73 27.26 -0.58 -7.56
N TRP A 74 26.80 -1.83 -7.65
CA TRP A 74 26.79 -2.59 -8.90
C TRP A 74 25.89 -1.94 -9.96
N LYS A 75 24.71 -1.45 -9.56
CA LYS A 75 23.83 -0.66 -10.43
C LYS A 75 24.57 0.52 -11.05
N GLN A 76 25.31 1.29 -10.24
CA GLN A 76 26.03 2.47 -10.71
C GLN A 76 27.26 2.12 -11.56
N HIS A 77 28.01 1.09 -11.17
CA HIS A 77 29.12 0.54 -11.93
C HIS A 77 28.69 0.17 -13.37
N ARG A 78 27.60 -0.62 -13.46
CA ARG A 78 27.04 -1.17 -14.69
C ARG A 78 26.06 -0.25 -15.42
N GLN A 79 25.74 0.91 -14.85
CA GLN A 79 24.77 1.88 -15.40
C GLN A 79 23.37 1.29 -15.65
N LEU A 80 22.90 0.44 -14.75
CA LEU A 80 21.61 -0.24 -14.86
C LEU A 80 20.45 0.69 -14.45
N SER A 81 19.27 0.46 -15.02
CA SER A 81 18.11 1.33 -14.83
C SER A 81 17.51 1.16 -13.42
N SER A 82 17.55 -0.06 -12.88
CA SER A 82 16.91 -0.43 -11.62
C SER A 82 17.81 -1.25 -10.69
N LYS A 83 17.48 -1.27 -9.38
CA LYS A 83 18.12 -2.18 -8.42
C LYS A 83 17.77 -3.65 -8.67
N THR A 84 16.64 -3.92 -9.31
CA THR A 84 16.21 -5.28 -9.64
C THR A 84 17.11 -5.88 -10.71
N GLU A 85 17.39 -5.15 -11.79
CA GLU A 85 18.36 -5.56 -12.82
C GLU A 85 19.74 -5.82 -12.21
N ALA A 86 20.21 -4.91 -11.36
CA ALA A 86 21.49 -5.08 -10.67
C ALA A 86 21.52 -6.33 -9.77
N ALA A 87 20.42 -6.65 -9.11
CA ALA A 87 20.31 -7.86 -8.29
C ALA A 87 20.31 -9.14 -9.14
N ILE A 88 19.63 -9.15 -10.29
CA ILE A 88 19.63 -10.29 -11.24
C ILE A 88 21.07 -10.54 -11.71
N GLU A 89 21.75 -9.50 -12.18
CA GLU A 89 23.10 -9.64 -12.72
C GLU A 89 24.11 -10.09 -11.65
N LEU A 90 23.96 -9.59 -10.41
CA LEU A 90 24.77 -10.06 -9.28
C LEU A 90 24.48 -11.51 -8.91
N ALA A 91 23.21 -11.94 -8.96
CA ALA A 91 22.85 -13.32 -8.67
C ALA A 91 23.52 -14.27 -9.66
N GLU A 92 23.48 -13.96 -10.95
CA GLU A 92 24.14 -14.74 -11.99
C GLU A 92 25.66 -14.74 -11.81
N ARG A 93 26.26 -13.54 -11.68
CA ARG A 93 27.72 -13.39 -11.62
C ARG A 93 28.34 -14.03 -10.38
N LEU A 94 27.62 -14.01 -9.27
CA LEU A 94 28.05 -14.65 -8.03
C LEU A 94 27.54 -16.10 -7.93
N SER A 95 26.79 -16.62 -8.90
CA SER A 95 26.16 -17.95 -8.79
C SER A 95 25.38 -18.09 -7.47
N ILE A 96 24.57 -17.08 -7.15
CA ILE A 96 23.63 -17.12 -6.03
C ILE A 96 22.39 -17.83 -6.54
N GLU A 97 22.11 -19.00 -5.98
CA GLU A 97 20.84 -19.68 -6.21
C GLU A 97 19.71 -18.81 -5.65
N ILE A 98 18.88 -18.29 -6.56
CA ILE A 98 17.65 -17.61 -6.18
C ILE A 98 16.62 -18.70 -5.96
N ALA A 99 16.31 -18.97 -4.69
CA ALA A 99 15.18 -19.83 -4.38
C ALA A 99 13.95 -19.21 -5.04
N GLU A 100 13.18 -20.04 -5.76
CA GLU A 100 11.80 -19.69 -6.04
C GLU A 100 11.19 -19.29 -4.69
N SER A 101 10.83 -18.03 -4.55
CA SER A 101 10.05 -17.68 -3.39
C SER A 101 8.81 -18.54 -3.52
N LYS A 102 8.62 -19.48 -2.58
CA LYS A 102 7.26 -19.73 -2.11
C LYS A 102 6.75 -18.33 -1.86
N ALA A 103 5.89 -17.82 -2.73
CA ALA A 103 5.25 -16.55 -2.48
C ALA A 103 4.82 -16.65 -1.03
N ASP A 104 5.35 -15.81 -0.15
CA ASP A 104 4.84 -15.76 1.22
C ASP A 104 3.37 -15.49 0.99
N VAL A 105 2.55 -16.53 1.14
CA VAL A 105 1.16 -16.52 0.70
C VAL A 105 0.62 -15.29 1.40
N PRO A 106 0.17 -14.26 0.66
CA PRO A 106 -0.03 -12.97 1.26
C PRO A 106 -0.91 -13.14 2.49
N ARG A 107 -0.30 -13.01 3.68
CA ARG A 107 -0.96 -13.45 4.90
C ARG A 107 -2.05 -12.42 5.16
N LYS A 108 -3.31 -12.87 5.12
CA LYS A 108 -4.41 -12.08 5.68
C LYS A 108 -4.10 -11.77 7.14
N PRO A 109 -4.61 -10.67 7.69
CA PRO A 109 -4.52 -10.42 9.13
C PRO A 109 -5.04 -11.63 9.91
N THR A 110 -4.22 -12.13 10.83
CA THR A 110 -4.61 -13.19 11.75
C THR A 110 -5.48 -12.59 12.84
N PRO A 111 -6.63 -13.21 13.17
CA PRO A 111 -7.44 -12.79 14.31
C PRO A 111 -6.67 -12.76 15.61
N VAL A 112 -7.00 -11.78 16.45
CA VAL A 112 -6.46 -11.63 17.80
C VAL A 112 -6.89 -12.84 18.64
N PRO A 113 -5.97 -13.55 19.31
CA PRO A 113 -6.30 -14.69 20.16
C PRO A 113 -7.28 -14.34 21.28
N ALA A 114 -8.14 -15.28 21.67
CA ALA A 114 -9.13 -15.06 22.72
C ALA A 114 -8.50 -14.81 24.11
N ASP A 115 -7.28 -15.32 24.32
CA ASP A 115 -6.46 -15.15 25.52
C ASP A 115 -5.47 -13.97 25.42
N ALA A 116 -5.56 -13.16 24.35
CA ALA A 116 -4.72 -11.98 24.20
C ALA A 116 -4.96 -10.98 25.36
N PRO A 117 -3.90 -10.30 25.84
CA PRO A 117 -4.06 -9.20 26.78
C PRO A 117 -5.09 -8.17 26.29
N LEU A 118 -5.94 -7.67 27.18
CA LEU A 118 -6.90 -6.63 26.83
C LEU A 118 -6.18 -5.37 26.36
N HIS A 119 -6.72 -4.71 25.34
CA HIS A 119 -6.28 -3.36 24.98
C HIS A 119 -6.69 -2.36 26.06
N ASN A 120 -5.93 -1.28 26.21
CA ASN A 120 -6.21 -0.23 27.19
C ASN A 120 -6.94 0.99 26.60
N LEU A 121 -7.49 0.89 25.38
CA LEU A 121 -8.17 1.97 24.68
C LEU A 121 -9.43 2.45 25.41
N LYS A 122 -9.53 3.76 25.64
CA LYS A 122 -10.72 4.44 26.17
C LYS A 122 -10.88 5.79 25.46
N LEU A 123 -12.11 6.14 25.09
CA LEU A 123 -12.41 7.46 24.55
C LEU A 123 -11.95 8.56 25.52
N GLY A 124 -11.44 9.67 24.98
CA GLY A 124 -10.85 10.76 25.75
C GLY A 124 -9.40 10.53 26.18
N MET A 125 -8.78 9.39 25.92
CA MET A 125 -7.33 9.22 26.18
C MET A 125 -6.49 10.16 25.30
N PRO A 126 -5.39 10.72 25.82
CA PRO A 126 -4.50 11.55 25.02
C PRO A 126 -3.76 10.71 23.96
N PHE A 127 -3.35 11.35 22.86
CA PHE A 127 -2.43 10.72 21.94
C PHE A 127 -1.06 10.57 22.61
N PRO A 128 -0.38 9.41 22.53
CA PRO A 128 0.91 9.23 23.19
C PRO A 128 1.95 10.26 22.72
N GLY A 129 2.52 11.00 23.69
CA GLY A 129 3.47 12.08 23.42
C GLY A 129 2.84 13.38 22.88
N ASN A 130 1.51 13.48 22.80
CA ASN A 130 0.84 14.73 22.42
C ASN A 130 -0.54 14.86 23.10
N GLU A 131 -0.59 15.64 24.18
CA GLU A 131 -1.79 15.85 24.98
C GLU A 131 -2.83 16.79 24.35
N GLU A 132 -2.58 17.38 23.19
CA GLU A 132 -3.56 18.24 22.50
C GLU A 132 -4.64 17.41 21.78
N TYR A 133 -4.37 16.12 21.56
CA TYR A 133 -5.27 15.21 20.85
C TYR A 133 -5.99 14.29 21.82
N ARG A 134 -7.25 13.98 21.53
CA ARG A 134 -8.09 13.04 22.30
C ARG A 134 -8.63 11.96 21.40
N LEU A 135 -8.60 10.71 21.86
CA LEU A 135 -9.22 9.58 21.17
C LEU A 135 -10.74 9.80 21.13
N THR A 136 -11.31 10.01 19.95
CA THR A 136 -12.75 10.27 19.77
C THR A 136 -13.48 9.09 19.17
N GLN A 137 -12.81 8.24 18.38
CA GLN A 137 -13.44 7.06 17.77
C GLN A 137 -12.46 5.87 17.72
N ILE A 138 -13.02 4.67 17.84
CA ILE A 138 -12.32 3.38 17.77
C ILE A 138 -13.07 2.54 16.74
N PHE A 139 -12.40 2.17 15.65
CA PHE A 139 -12.99 1.38 14.57
C PHE A 139 -12.42 -0.04 14.60
N GLU A 140 -13.29 -1.03 14.79
CA GLU A 140 -12.89 -2.42 14.87
C GLU A 140 -12.85 -3.06 13.49
N TYR A 141 -11.68 -3.54 13.09
CA TYR A 141 -11.53 -4.38 11.91
C TYR A 141 -11.74 -5.83 12.32
N ARG A 142 -12.72 -6.47 11.70
CA ARG A 142 -13.10 -7.86 11.96
C ARG A 142 -13.05 -8.66 10.68
N ASP A 143 -12.80 -9.95 10.78
CA ASP A 143 -12.81 -10.86 9.64
C ASP A 143 -14.24 -11.28 9.24
N GLU A 144 -14.35 -12.15 8.24
CA GLU A 144 -15.63 -12.67 7.75
C GLU A 144 -16.41 -13.48 8.80
N THR A 145 -15.74 -13.95 9.85
CA THR A 145 -16.31 -14.72 10.97
C THR A 145 -16.61 -13.85 12.19
N ASP A 146 -16.44 -12.52 12.07
CA ASP A 146 -16.58 -11.53 13.14
C ASP A 146 -15.47 -11.56 14.20
N ALA A 147 -14.35 -12.24 13.92
CA ALA A 147 -13.20 -12.26 14.81
C ALA A 147 -12.39 -10.96 14.67
N LEU A 148 -11.93 -10.40 15.81
CA LEU A 148 -11.18 -9.14 15.84
C LEU A 148 -9.82 -9.30 15.17
N LEU A 149 -9.47 -8.41 14.25
CA LEU A 149 -8.17 -8.36 13.55
C LEU A 149 -7.28 -7.24 14.09
N SER A 150 -7.84 -6.04 14.17
CA SER A 150 -7.12 -4.82 14.59
C SER A 150 -8.11 -3.69 14.85
N PHE A 151 -7.58 -2.53 15.22
CA PHE A 151 -8.33 -1.29 15.32
C PHE A 151 -7.70 -0.20 14.43
N VAL A 152 -8.53 0.77 14.06
CA VAL A 152 -8.08 2.10 13.65
C VAL A 152 -8.62 3.11 14.65
N LEU A 153 -7.73 3.97 15.14
CA LEU A 153 -8.03 4.95 16.18
C LEU A 153 -8.05 6.33 15.57
N ARG A 154 -9.12 7.09 15.83
CA ARG A 154 -9.20 8.50 15.43
C ARG A 154 -9.03 9.37 16.65
N TYR A 155 -8.02 10.22 16.59
CA TYR A 155 -7.80 11.29 17.53
C TYR A 155 -8.13 12.63 16.91
N GLU A 156 -8.83 13.48 17.64
CA GLU A 156 -9.12 14.86 17.24
C GLU A 156 -8.47 15.83 18.22
N LYS A 157 -8.06 16.98 17.69
CA LYS A 157 -7.44 18.03 18.47
C LYS A 157 -8.50 18.77 19.28
N LEU A 158 -8.19 19.14 20.52
CA LEU A 158 -9.07 19.98 21.33
C LEU A 158 -9.21 21.38 20.68
N ALA A 159 -10.41 21.71 20.24
CA ALA A 159 -10.72 22.87 19.38
C ALA A 159 -10.36 24.23 19.99
N ALA A 160 -10.12 24.32 21.31
CA ALA A 160 -9.77 25.57 21.99
C ALA A 160 -8.30 26.03 21.80
N LEU A 161 -7.46 25.25 21.11
CA LEU A 161 -5.99 25.42 21.18
C LEU A 161 -5.24 25.71 19.86
N SER A 162 -5.86 25.84 18.67
CA SER A 162 -5.01 26.14 17.50
C SER A 162 -5.64 26.66 16.20
N ASP A 163 -4.96 27.65 15.59
CA ASP A 163 -5.00 28.06 14.18
C ASP A 163 -4.20 27.11 13.23
N GLN A 164 -4.05 25.82 13.57
CA GLN A 164 -3.18 24.90 12.83
C GLN A 164 -3.94 23.96 11.86
N LYS A 165 -3.26 23.60 10.75
CA LYS A 165 -3.80 22.79 9.62
C LYS A 165 -4.13 21.33 9.94
N GLN A 166 -3.56 20.71 10.96
CA GLN A 166 -3.80 19.28 11.25
C GLN A 166 -4.71 19.11 12.47
N LEU A 167 -5.98 18.83 12.22
CA LEU A 167 -7.03 18.71 13.24
C LEU A 167 -7.28 17.26 13.71
N LYS A 168 -6.81 16.27 12.95
CA LYS A 168 -7.04 14.84 13.22
C LYS A 168 -5.79 13.99 13.03
N LYS A 169 -5.70 12.89 13.78
CA LYS A 169 -4.75 11.79 13.57
C LYS A 169 -5.53 10.49 13.50
N VAL A 170 -5.35 9.74 12.41
CA VAL A 170 -5.91 8.39 12.25
C VAL A 170 -4.74 7.42 12.31
N VAL A 171 -4.74 6.54 13.31
CA VAL A 171 -3.61 5.63 13.56
C VAL A 171 -4.07 4.19 13.68
N PRO A 172 -3.41 3.24 12.99
CA PRO A 172 -3.69 1.83 13.18
C PRO A 172 -3.19 1.36 14.54
N TYR A 173 -3.90 0.40 15.13
CA TYR A 173 -3.56 -0.22 16.39
C TYR A 173 -3.83 -1.73 16.30
N SER A 174 -2.79 -2.54 16.38
CA SER A 174 -2.85 -3.97 16.11
C SER A 174 -2.14 -4.79 17.17
N PHE A 175 -2.54 -6.05 17.27
CA PHE A 175 -1.89 -7.02 18.12
C PHE A 175 -0.62 -7.57 17.45
N ASP A 176 0.52 -7.46 18.12
CA ASP A 176 1.77 -8.10 17.70
C ASP A 176 1.79 -9.53 18.24
N HIS A 177 1.48 -10.48 17.37
CA HIS A 177 1.43 -11.92 17.69
C HIS A 177 2.78 -12.44 18.21
N ASP A 178 3.91 -11.93 17.70
CA ASP A 178 5.24 -12.36 18.13
C ASP A 178 5.57 -11.87 19.55
N ALA A 179 5.15 -10.64 19.86
CA ALA A 179 5.45 -9.97 21.11
C ALA A 179 4.32 -10.05 22.15
N ASN A 180 3.24 -10.77 21.81
CA ASN A 180 2.04 -10.95 22.62
C ASN A 180 1.52 -9.62 23.23
N CYS A 181 1.50 -8.53 22.47
CA CYS A 181 1.10 -7.22 22.97
C CYS A 181 0.56 -6.29 21.88
N TRP A 182 -0.24 -5.30 22.30
CA TRP A 182 -0.78 -4.28 21.40
C TRP A 182 0.24 -3.20 21.02
N LYS A 183 0.20 -2.75 19.76
CA LYS A 183 1.09 -1.72 19.20
C LYS A 183 0.30 -0.73 18.33
N MET A 184 0.64 0.56 18.42
CA MET A 184 0.17 1.60 17.48
C MET A 184 0.89 1.48 16.14
N ARG A 185 0.51 0.49 15.34
CA ARG A 185 0.94 0.29 13.96
C ARG A 185 -0.04 -0.63 13.25
N ALA A 186 0.05 -0.69 11.93
CA ALA A 186 -0.70 -1.66 11.12
C ALA A 186 -0.26 -3.10 11.42
N PRO A 187 -1.14 -4.10 11.23
CA PRO A 187 -0.76 -5.51 11.26
C PRO A 187 0.43 -5.79 10.34
N LYS A 188 1.30 -6.73 10.75
CA LYS A 188 2.44 -7.19 9.93
C LYS A 188 1.96 -8.14 8.82
N THR A 189 1.18 -7.62 7.89
CA THR A 189 0.53 -8.40 6.82
C THR A 189 0.84 -7.82 5.44
N ALA A 190 0.72 -8.65 4.40
CA ALA A 190 0.88 -8.18 3.02
C ALA A 190 -0.33 -7.35 2.56
N TYR A 191 -1.51 -7.66 3.10
CA TYR A 191 -2.76 -6.98 2.79
C TYR A 191 -3.52 -6.52 4.04
N SER A 192 -4.25 -5.42 3.89
CA SER A 192 -5.19 -4.88 4.88
C SER A 192 -6.60 -5.39 4.62
N SER A 193 -7.35 -5.67 5.68
CA SER A 193 -8.78 -5.98 5.57
C SER A 193 -9.60 -4.73 5.25
N LEU A 194 -10.77 -4.92 4.63
CA LEU A 194 -11.82 -3.90 4.59
C LEU A 194 -12.43 -3.72 5.98
N TYR A 195 -12.82 -2.49 6.31
CA TYR A 195 -13.70 -2.21 7.44
C TYR A 195 -15.13 -2.63 7.08
N GLY A 196 -15.82 -3.33 7.98
CA GLY A 196 -17.15 -3.89 7.72
C GLY A 196 -17.15 -5.21 6.96
N LEU A 197 -16.02 -5.91 6.86
CA LEU A 197 -15.90 -7.19 6.16
C LEU A 197 -16.91 -8.26 6.64
N GLN A 198 -17.13 -8.36 7.96
CA GLN A 198 -18.15 -9.23 8.55
C GLN A 198 -19.57 -8.93 8.03
N LYS A 199 -19.86 -7.67 7.69
CA LYS A 199 -21.16 -7.23 7.17
C LYS A 199 -21.36 -7.71 5.72
N LEU A 200 -20.28 -7.73 4.91
CA LEU A 200 -20.33 -8.28 3.55
C LEU A 200 -20.71 -9.76 3.56
N ARG A 201 -20.15 -10.53 4.50
CA ARG A 201 -20.45 -11.96 4.62
C ARG A 201 -21.90 -12.22 5.06
N ARG A 202 -22.43 -11.41 5.96
CA ARG A 202 -23.81 -11.52 6.48
C ARG A 202 -24.88 -11.11 5.47
N SER A 203 -24.53 -10.25 4.51
CA SER A 203 -25.46 -9.71 3.53
C SER A 203 -24.97 -9.96 2.10
N PRO A 204 -24.95 -11.24 1.65
CA PRO A 204 -24.34 -11.63 0.38
C PRO A 204 -25.06 -11.08 -0.87
N ASP A 205 -26.31 -10.65 -0.76
CA ASP A 205 -27.07 -10.16 -1.93
C ASP A 205 -27.17 -8.63 -1.97
N ARG A 206 -26.75 -7.92 -0.91
CA ARG A 206 -26.84 -6.45 -0.86
C ARG A 206 -25.72 -5.79 -1.66
N PRO A 207 -25.98 -4.71 -2.42
CA PRO A 207 -24.93 -3.93 -3.05
C PRO A 207 -23.96 -3.35 -2.00
N VAL A 208 -22.72 -3.16 -2.42
CA VAL A 208 -21.65 -2.61 -1.56
C VAL A 208 -21.53 -1.12 -1.80
N LEU A 209 -21.57 -0.33 -0.73
CA LEU A 209 -21.26 1.09 -0.75
C LEU A 209 -19.85 1.32 -0.20
N LEU A 210 -18.95 1.76 -1.07
CA LEU A 210 -17.53 1.95 -0.76
C LEU A 210 -17.25 3.44 -0.52
N VAL A 211 -16.67 3.77 0.63
CA VAL A 211 -16.36 5.15 1.04
C VAL A 211 -14.93 5.27 1.58
N GLU A 212 -14.35 6.47 1.68
CA GLU A 212 -12.91 6.65 1.96
C GLU A 212 -12.49 6.56 3.44
N GLY A 213 -13.41 6.73 4.39
CA GLY A 213 -13.10 6.75 5.82
C GLY A 213 -14.03 5.89 6.68
N GLU A 214 -13.54 5.44 7.84
CA GLU A 214 -14.33 4.58 8.74
C GLU A 214 -15.53 5.32 9.34
N LYS A 215 -15.36 6.59 9.72
CA LYS A 215 -16.46 7.45 10.18
C LYS A 215 -17.54 7.58 9.12
N THR A 216 -17.13 7.78 7.87
CA THR A 216 -18.00 7.88 6.69
C THR A 216 -18.72 6.57 6.42
N ALA A 217 -18.04 5.43 6.62
CA ALA A 217 -18.65 4.11 6.46
C ALA A 217 -19.73 3.83 7.50
N ASP A 218 -19.53 4.25 8.75
CA ASP A 218 -20.55 4.14 9.80
C ASP A 218 -21.77 5.03 9.48
N ALA A 219 -21.55 6.30 9.10
CA ALA A 219 -22.63 7.20 8.70
C ALA A 219 -23.39 6.69 7.47
N ALA A 220 -22.68 6.17 6.47
CA ALA A 220 -23.27 5.58 5.28
C ALA A 220 -24.10 4.31 5.61
N ALA A 221 -23.68 3.51 6.59
CA ALA A 221 -24.45 2.34 7.02
C ALA A 221 -25.79 2.72 7.65
N GLU A 222 -25.83 3.85 8.37
CA GLU A 222 -27.07 4.40 8.94
C GLU A 222 -28.00 4.97 7.86
N GLN A 223 -27.43 5.69 6.90
CA GLN A 223 -28.18 6.35 5.82
C GLN A 223 -28.69 5.38 4.75
N PHE A 224 -27.95 4.30 4.47
CA PHE A 224 -28.25 3.35 3.39
C PHE A 224 -28.36 1.91 3.91
N PRO A 225 -29.41 1.55 4.65
CA PRO A 225 -29.55 0.22 5.27
C PRO A 225 -29.63 -0.93 4.27
N ASP A 226 -30.02 -0.64 3.02
CA ASP A 226 -30.08 -1.62 1.91
C ASP A 226 -28.72 -1.89 1.26
N HIS A 227 -27.68 -1.14 1.64
CA HIS A 227 -26.31 -1.34 1.19
C HIS A 227 -25.43 -1.85 2.32
N VAL A 228 -24.32 -2.51 1.97
CA VAL A 228 -23.25 -2.79 2.93
C VAL A 228 -22.18 -1.72 2.77
N ALA A 229 -22.15 -0.77 3.71
CA ALA A 229 -21.11 0.26 3.73
C ALA A 229 -19.77 -0.31 4.23
N VAL A 230 -18.70 -0.09 3.45
CA VAL A 230 -17.34 -0.53 3.75
C VAL A 230 -16.32 0.55 3.41
N THR A 231 -15.15 0.48 4.03
CA THR A 231 -14.00 1.32 3.70
C THR A 231 -12.68 0.54 3.79
N TRP A 232 -11.55 1.19 3.54
CA TRP A 232 -10.22 0.64 3.66
C TRP A 232 -9.32 1.52 4.55
N PRO A 233 -8.36 0.92 5.28
CA PRO A 233 -7.48 1.70 6.14
C PRO A 233 -6.38 2.38 5.32
N GLY A 234 -5.95 3.55 5.79
CA GLY A 234 -4.75 4.22 5.29
C GLY A 234 -4.97 5.13 4.06
N GLY A 235 -6.22 5.39 3.68
CA GLY A 235 -6.59 6.36 2.65
C GLY A 235 -6.13 6.00 1.24
N THR A 236 -6.13 6.98 0.33
CA THR A 236 -5.88 6.82 -1.11
C THR A 236 -4.61 6.02 -1.44
N GLY A 237 -3.51 6.26 -0.71
CA GLY A 237 -2.22 5.61 -0.95
C GLY A 237 -2.15 4.13 -0.56
N ALA A 238 -3.16 3.62 0.15
CA ALA A 238 -3.17 2.25 0.68
C ALA A 238 -4.03 1.28 -0.14
N ILE A 239 -4.83 1.76 -1.11
CA ILE A 239 -5.78 0.93 -1.89
C ILE A 239 -5.09 -0.30 -2.50
N GLY A 240 -3.87 -0.14 -3.04
CA GLY A 240 -3.09 -1.24 -3.62
C GLY A 240 -2.84 -2.40 -2.65
N LYS A 241 -2.80 -2.14 -1.34
CA LYS A 241 -2.56 -3.13 -0.29
C LYS A 241 -3.84 -3.66 0.37
N VAL A 242 -5.02 -3.33 -0.13
CA VAL A 242 -6.28 -3.85 0.43
C VAL A 242 -6.57 -5.27 -0.09
N ASP A 243 -7.06 -6.18 0.73
CA ASP A 243 -7.66 -7.43 0.24
C ASP A 243 -9.08 -7.12 -0.29
N ALA A 244 -9.21 -7.00 -1.61
CA ALA A 244 -10.49 -6.75 -2.28
C ALA A 244 -11.18 -8.04 -2.74
N ALA A 245 -10.64 -9.23 -2.43
CA ALA A 245 -11.26 -10.50 -2.81
C ALA A 245 -12.73 -10.65 -2.34
N PRO A 246 -13.14 -10.13 -1.16
CA PRO A 246 -14.54 -10.15 -0.73
C PRO A 246 -15.52 -9.39 -1.64
N LEU A 247 -15.01 -8.52 -2.54
CA LEU A 247 -15.82 -7.74 -3.48
C LEU A 247 -16.03 -8.45 -4.83
N ARG A 248 -15.51 -9.67 -5.00
CA ARG A 248 -15.69 -10.46 -6.22
C ARG A 248 -17.17 -10.77 -6.46
N GLY A 249 -17.62 -10.55 -7.68
CA GLY A 249 -19.02 -10.77 -8.07
C GLY A 249 -20.02 -9.83 -7.41
N ARG A 250 -19.58 -8.77 -6.73
CA ARG A 250 -20.46 -7.78 -6.08
C ARG A 250 -20.79 -6.62 -6.98
N ASP A 251 -21.99 -6.07 -6.84
CA ASP A 251 -22.29 -4.72 -7.29
C ASP A 251 -21.70 -3.72 -6.30
N VAL A 252 -20.78 -2.88 -6.79
CA VAL A 252 -20.06 -1.91 -5.96
C VAL A 252 -20.39 -0.50 -6.43
N VAL A 253 -20.76 0.37 -5.50
CA VAL A 253 -20.89 1.81 -5.74
C VAL A 253 -19.87 2.52 -4.86
N ILE A 254 -19.02 3.36 -5.44
CA ILE A 254 -18.12 4.24 -4.67
C ILE A 254 -18.76 5.61 -4.48
N TRP A 255 -18.70 6.10 -3.24
CA TRP A 255 -19.00 7.49 -2.91
C TRP A 255 -17.71 8.15 -2.44
N PRO A 256 -17.01 8.89 -3.32
CA PRO A 256 -15.76 9.56 -2.97
C PRO A 256 -16.02 10.81 -2.13
N ASP A 257 -14.99 11.26 -1.39
CA ASP A 257 -15.03 12.56 -0.72
C ASP A 257 -15.12 13.68 -1.79
N ASN A 258 -15.79 14.79 -1.47
CA ASN A 258 -15.97 15.90 -2.41
C ASN A 258 -14.70 16.78 -2.54
N ASP A 259 -13.58 16.18 -2.92
CA ASP A 259 -12.30 16.87 -3.13
C ASP A 259 -11.44 16.21 -4.23
N GLU A 260 -10.28 16.80 -4.52
CA GLU A 260 -9.36 16.28 -5.54
C GLU A 260 -8.78 14.89 -5.20
N PRO A 261 -8.28 14.62 -3.97
CA PRO A 261 -7.90 13.27 -3.55
C PRO A 261 -8.99 12.21 -3.75
N GLY A 262 -10.24 12.51 -3.41
CA GLY A 262 -11.32 11.54 -3.52
C GLY A 262 -11.67 11.19 -4.96
N ARG A 263 -11.64 12.17 -5.86
CA ARG A 263 -11.76 11.88 -7.31
C ARG A 263 -10.65 10.95 -7.82
N LYS A 264 -9.45 10.97 -7.22
CA LYS A 264 -8.32 10.11 -7.60
C LYS A 264 -8.44 8.68 -7.10
N VAL A 265 -9.29 8.37 -6.11
CA VAL A 265 -9.46 6.98 -5.64
C VAL A 265 -10.25 6.12 -6.62
N VAL A 266 -11.16 6.73 -7.38
CA VAL A 266 -12.08 6.06 -8.32
C VAL A 266 -11.34 5.21 -9.36
N PRO A 267 -10.38 5.74 -10.16
CA PRO A 267 -9.66 4.92 -11.14
C PRO A 267 -8.82 3.80 -10.50
N VAL A 268 -8.30 4.01 -9.28
CA VAL A 268 -7.53 2.97 -8.56
C VAL A 268 -8.44 1.80 -8.17
N TRP A 269 -9.65 2.11 -7.67
CA TRP A 269 -10.66 1.11 -7.37
C TRP A 269 -11.21 0.44 -8.63
N GLN A 270 -11.41 1.18 -9.72
CA GLN A 270 -11.82 0.61 -11.01
C GLN A 270 -10.87 -0.51 -11.45
N MET A 271 -9.56 -0.24 -11.46
CA MET A 271 -8.55 -1.25 -11.83
C MET A 271 -8.61 -2.47 -10.91
N LYS A 272 -8.70 -2.24 -9.59
CA LYS A 272 -8.72 -3.31 -8.59
C LYS A 272 -9.99 -4.17 -8.66
N LEU A 273 -11.15 -3.55 -8.87
CA LEU A 273 -12.44 -4.24 -9.01
C LEU A 273 -12.54 -5.00 -10.33
N ALA A 274 -11.93 -4.48 -11.41
CA ALA A 274 -11.80 -5.21 -12.66
C ALA A 274 -10.93 -6.46 -12.50
N GLU A 275 -9.76 -6.33 -11.84
CA GLU A 275 -8.83 -7.44 -11.56
C GLU A 275 -9.51 -8.57 -10.76
N ILE A 276 -10.22 -8.24 -9.68
CA ILE A 276 -10.87 -9.24 -8.83
C ILE A 276 -12.20 -9.77 -9.39
N GLY A 277 -12.79 -9.07 -10.37
CA GLY A 277 -14.04 -9.48 -11.02
C GLY A 277 -15.32 -9.09 -10.27
N ALA A 278 -15.45 -7.84 -9.82
CA ALA A 278 -16.70 -7.30 -9.24
C ALA A 278 -17.83 -7.19 -10.27
N ALA A 279 -19.06 -7.60 -9.98
CA ALA A 279 -20.15 -7.67 -10.97
C ALA A 279 -20.37 -6.34 -11.71
N SER A 280 -20.43 -5.22 -10.99
CA SER A 280 -20.51 -3.88 -11.54
C SER A 280 -19.76 -2.87 -10.68
N PHE A 281 -19.44 -1.71 -11.26
CA PHE A 281 -18.88 -0.57 -10.53
C PHE A 281 -19.60 0.70 -10.95
N LYS A 282 -20.03 1.50 -9.97
CA LYS A 282 -20.63 2.82 -10.19
C LYS A 282 -19.97 3.86 -9.29
N VAL A 283 -20.05 5.12 -9.68
CA VAL A 283 -19.56 6.27 -8.89
C VAL A 283 -20.70 7.26 -8.65
N VAL A 284 -20.83 7.71 -7.41
CA VAL A 284 -21.67 8.87 -7.08
C VAL A 284 -20.86 10.13 -7.33
N ASP A 285 -21.46 11.13 -7.97
CA ASP A 285 -20.88 12.47 -8.06
C ASP A 285 -21.24 13.28 -6.81
N PRO A 286 -20.29 13.55 -5.89
CA PRO A 286 -20.57 14.33 -4.69
C PRO A 286 -20.63 15.85 -4.95
N SER A 287 -20.35 16.31 -6.18
CA SER A 287 -20.29 17.73 -6.50
C SER A 287 -21.64 18.45 -6.39
N ASP A 288 -22.75 17.70 -6.46
CA ASP A 288 -24.11 18.20 -6.23
C ASP A 288 -24.28 18.86 -4.85
N VAL A 289 -23.48 18.48 -3.86
CA VAL A 289 -23.50 19.04 -2.50
C VAL A 289 -22.90 20.44 -2.44
N LYS A 290 -22.04 20.82 -3.40
CA LYS A 290 -21.40 22.15 -3.52
C LYS A 290 -20.61 22.60 -2.28
N ILE A 291 -20.19 21.65 -1.44
CA ILE A 291 -19.34 21.89 -0.27
C ILE A 291 -18.04 21.10 -0.46
N GLU A 292 -16.92 21.79 -0.64
CA GLU A 292 -15.59 21.19 -0.79
C GLU A 292 -15.21 20.40 0.47
N LYS A 293 -14.64 19.20 0.30
CA LYS A 293 -14.29 18.22 1.34
C LYS A 293 -15.48 17.64 2.13
N TRP A 294 -16.70 17.81 1.64
CA TRP A 294 -17.86 17.16 2.22
C TRP A 294 -17.80 15.64 2.03
N ASP A 295 -18.15 14.89 3.08
CA ASP A 295 -18.36 13.45 3.04
C ASP A 295 -19.69 13.05 3.70
N LEU A 296 -20.11 11.79 3.59
CA LEU A 296 -21.37 11.29 4.15
C LEU A 296 -21.44 11.34 5.69
N ALA A 297 -20.34 11.60 6.40
CA ALA A 297 -20.34 11.82 7.84
C ALA A 297 -20.46 13.29 8.26
N ASP A 298 -20.55 14.21 7.30
CA ASP A 298 -20.92 15.59 7.51
C ASP A 298 -22.44 15.77 7.50
N ALA A 299 -22.91 16.93 7.99
CA ALA A 299 -24.33 17.26 7.91
C ALA A 299 -24.76 17.36 6.44
N ILE A 300 -25.88 16.72 6.10
CA ILE A 300 -26.49 16.82 4.77
C ILE A 300 -27.11 18.23 4.65
N PRO A 301 -26.71 19.04 3.64
CA PRO A 301 -27.29 20.37 3.47
C PRO A 301 -28.77 20.32 3.09
N ASP A 302 -29.51 21.38 3.43
CA ASP A 302 -30.92 21.50 3.08
C ASP A 302 -31.15 21.34 1.57
N GLY A 303 -32.12 20.49 1.21
CA GLY A 303 -32.48 20.22 -0.18
C GLY A 303 -31.59 19.20 -0.91
N ILE A 304 -30.57 18.64 -0.26
CA ILE A 304 -29.79 17.53 -0.80
C ILE A 304 -30.45 16.20 -0.44
N ASP A 305 -30.73 15.38 -1.46
CA ASP A 305 -31.23 14.02 -1.31
C ASP A 305 -30.12 13.02 -1.69
N VAL A 306 -29.43 12.51 -0.67
CA VAL A 306 -28.33 11.56 -0.84
C VAL A 306 -28.79 10.20 -1.39
N CYS A 307 -30.06 9.81 -1.18
CA CYS A 307 -30.64 8.62 -1.77
C CYS A 307 -30.84 8.79 -3.28
N GLN A 308 -31.30 9.96 -3.71
CA GLN A 308 -31.41 10.30 -5.12
C GLN A 308 -30.04 10.37 -5.80
N MET A 309 -29.02 10.92 -5.13
CA MET A 309 -27.64 10.92 -5.64
C MET A 309 -27.11 9.50 -5.83
N LEU A 310 -27.31 8.61 -4.85
CA LEU A 310 -26.92 7.20 -4.96
C LEU A 310 -27.62 6.49 -6.12
N ALA A 311 -28.93 6.75 -6.30
CA ALA A 311 -29.71 6.15 -7.38
C ALA A 311 -29.24 6.60 -8.78
N ARG A 312 -28.62 7.78 -8.87
CA ARG A 312 -28.06 8.35 -10.11
C ARG A 312 -26.59 7.99 -10.33
N ALA A 313 -25.98 7.15 -9.48
CA ALA A 313 -24.59 6.75 -9.61
C ALA A 313 -24.27 6.26 -11.03
N GLU A 314 -23.22 6.83 -11.62
CA GLU A 314 -22.83 6.59 -13.00
C GLU A 314 -22.03 5.30 -13.13
N PRO A 315 -22.32 4.44 -14.12
CA PRO A 315 -21.57 3.20 -14.32
C PRO A 315 -20.16 3.48 -14.83
N ILE A 316 -19.20 2.71 -14.30
CA ILE A 316 -17.81 2.68 -14.76
C ILE A 316 -17.57 1.34 -15.45
N ASP A 317 -17.05 1.36 -16.68
CA ASP A 317 -16.79 0.12 -17.42
C ASP A 317 -15.61 -0.66 -16.83
N LEU A 318 -15.84 -1.92 -16.52
CA LEU A 318 -14.83 -2.88 -16.05
C LEU A 318 -14.38 -3.86 -17.15
N ARG A 319 -15.09 -3.94 -18.29
CA ARG A 319 -14.92 -5.00 -19.31
C ARG A 319 -13.60 -4.89 -20.06
N GLU A 320 -13.21 -3.67 -20.46
CA GLU A 320 -11.94 -3.44 -21.14
C GLU A 320 -10.76 -3.87 -20.25
N LEU A 321 -10.76 -3.41 -18.99
CA LEU A 321 -9.72 -3.74 -18.01
C LEU A 321 -9.64 -5.23 -17.70
N ARG A 322 -10.80 -5.92 -17.60
CA ARG A 322 -10.83 -7.38 -17.44
C ARG A 322 -10.21 -8.11 -18.62
N THR A 323 -10.45 -7.60 -19.83
CA THR A 323 -9.88 -8.17 -21.04
C THR A 323 -8.37 -8.05 -20.99
N PHE A 324 -7.83 -6.86 -20.72
CA PHE A 324 -6.39 -6.65 -20.56
C PHE A 324 -5.76 -7.54 -19.47
N ASN A 325 -6.41 -7.68 -18.32
CA ASN A 325 -5.89 -8.50 -17.21
C ASN A 325 -5.86 -10.01 -17.51
N ARG A 326 -6.57 -10.47 -18.55
CA ARG A 326 -6.56 -11.88 -18.98
C ARG A 326 -5.56 -12.18 -20.08
N LEU A 327 -5.02 -11.15 -20.73
CA LEU A 327 -4.04 -11.30 -21.79
C LEU A 327 -2.66 -11.59 -21.21
N ASP A 328 -1.91 -12.45 -21.88
CA ASP A 328 -0.50 -12.63 -21.54
C ASP A 328 0.36 -11.42 -21.97
N MET A 329 1.62 -11.37 -21.51
CA MET A 329 2.52 -10.26 -21.86
C MET A 329 2.74 -10.14 -23.38
N SER A 330 2.71 -11.25 -24.13
CA SER A 330 2.89 -11.23 -25.58
C SER A 330 1.67 -10.65 -26.29
N GLU A 331 0.47 -10.92 -25.77
CA GLU A 331 -0.80 -10.40 -26.26
C GLU A 331 -0.99 -8.92 -25.88
N LEU A 332 -0.58 -8.54 -24.66
CA LEU A 332 -0.55 -7.14 -24.22
C LEU A 332 0.38 -6.31 -25.12
N VAL A 333 1.59 -6.80 -25.40
CA VAL A 333 2.55 -6.11 -26.29
C VAL A 333 2.02 -6.01 -27.72
N LYS A 334 1.28 -7.00 -28.22
CA LYS A 334 0.63 -6.92 -29.55
C LYS A 334 -0.47 -5.86 -29.62
N ARG A 335 -1.19 -5.65 -28.52
CA ARG A 335 -2.27 -4.64 -28.44
C ARG A 335 -1.78 -3.25 -28.06
N LEU A 336 -0.60 -3.13 -27.45
CA LEU A 336 0.10 -1.87 -27.21
C LEU A 336 0.99 -1.51 -28.41
N ILE A 337 0.41 -0.93 -29.46
CA ILE A 337 1.23 -0.30 -30.52
C ILE A 337 1.67 1.08 -30.02
N TYR A 338 2.97 1.22 -29.77
CA TYR A 338 3.58 2.49 -29.37
C TYR A 338 3.74 3.39 -30.60
N VAL A 339 2.81 4.32 -30.83
CA VAL A 339 2.98 5.41 -31.80
C VAL A 339 3.10 6.73 -31.04
N GLY A 340 4.13 7.51 -31.37
CA GLY A 340 4.60 8.67 -30.61
C GLY A 340 3.50 9.58 -30.03
N LYS A 341 3.59 9.78 -28.71
CA LYS A 341 2.91 10.81 -27.89
C LYS A 341 1.38 10.83 -27.82
N LEU A 342 0.64 9.92 -28.44
CA LEU A 342 -0.79 9.73 -28.16
C LEU A 342 -1.14 8.24 -28.07
N ALA A 343 -1.70 7.81 -26.93
CA ALA A 343 -2.24 6.45 -26.80
C ALA A 343 -3.59 6.38 -27.53
N ILE A 344 -3.67 5.58 -28.59
CA ILE A 344 -4.93 5.27 -29.28
C ILE A 344 -5.14 3.75 -29.17
N LEU A 345 -6.28 3.35 -28.60
CA LEU A 345 -6.79 1.98 -28.63
C LEU A 345 -7.09 1.62 -30.09
N VAL A 346 -6.47 0.56 -30.60
CA VAL A 346 -6.85 -0.03 -31.89
C VAL A 346 -7.78 -1.21 -31.58
N ASP A 347 -9.08 -1.00 -31.74
CA ASP A 347 -10.02 -2.11 -31.88
C ASP A 347 -9.77 -2.76 -33.24
N GLU A 348 -9.32 -4.02 -33.25
CA GLU A 348 -9.46 -4.87 -34.43
C GLU A 348 -10.72 -5.73 -34.25
N CYS A 349 -11.55 -5.75 -35.30
CA CYS A 349 -12.89 -6.34 -35.40
C CYS A 349 -13.06 -7.77 -34.88
#